data_AF-A0A9E2S3M9-F1
#
_entry.id   AF-A0A9E2S3M9-F1
#
_cell.length_a   1.000
_cell.length_b   1.000
_cell.length_c   1.000
_cell.angle_alpha   90.00
_cell.angle_beta   90.00
_cell.angle_gamma   90.00
#
_symmetry.space_group_name_H-M   'P 1'
#
loop_
_entity.id
_entity.type
_entity.pdbx_description
1 polymer ?
#
loop_
_entity_poly.entity_id
_entity_poly.type
_entity_poly.pdbx_seq_one_letter_code
_entity_poly.pdbx_strand_id
1 'polypeptide(L)'
;MSQATHSLLARLEGLGAPELRRLLVEHLTKRKLGLYWESDAIARDTALNADVVLPQHVPELSHRATDMAEGAPHRNIIIEGDNFDALRLLKSTHAGRIRVIYIDPPYNTGNKDWVYNDR
;
A
#
# COMPACT_ATOMS: atom_id res chain seq x y z
N MET A 1 1.61 22.85 -6.73
CA MET A 1 3.06 22.81 -6.42
C MET A 1 3.37 23.90 -5.39
N SER A 2 4.24 23.64 -4.41
CA SER A 2 4.50 24.62 -3.33
C SER A 2 5.39 25.77 -3.81
N GLN A 3 5.35 26.92 -3.13
CA GLN A 3 6.22 28.08 -3.39
C GLN A 3 7.72 27.71 -3.39
N ALA A 4 8.11 26.72 -2.58
CA ALA A 4 9.48 26.24 -2.50
C ALA A 4 9.90 25.47 -3.76
N THR A 5 8.99 24.71 -4.38
CA THR A 5 9.26 24.00 -5.64
C THR A 5 9.47 24.98 -6.79
N HIS A 6 8.69 26.07 -6.81
CA HIS A 6 8.81 27.12 -7.82
C HIS A 6 10.13 27.88 -7.73
N SER A 7 10.63 28.16 -6.51
CA SER A 7 11.90 28.87 -6.32
C SER A 7 13.12 27.99 -6.67
N LEU A 8 13.01 26.68 -6.47
CA LEU A 8 14.05 25.73 -6.84
C LEU A 8 14.15 25.58 -8.37
N LEU A 9 13.01 25.44 -9.06
CA LEU A 9 12.98 25.32 -10.52
C LEU A 9 13.57 26.57 -11.21
N ALA A 10 13.19 27.77 -10.75
CA ALA A 10 13.76 29.01 -11.26
C ALA A 10 15.28 29.13 -11.05
N ARG A 11 15.82 28.54 -9.97
CA ARG A 11 17.27 28.48 -9.73
C ARG A 11 17.99 27.45 -10.61
N LEU A 12 17.30 26.38 -11.03
CA LEU A 12 17.86 25.33 -11.87
C LEU A 12 17.88 25.72 -13.36
N GLU A 13 16.90 26.51 -13.80
CA GLU A 13 16.81 27.00 -15.20
C GLU A 13 18.01 27.86 -15.63
N GLY A 14 18.69 28.53 -14.70
CA GLY A 14 19.87 29.35 -14.98
C GLY A 14 21.19 28.58 -15.04
N LEU A 15 21.20 27.27 -14.82
CA LEU A 15 22.42 26.48 -14.71
C LEU A 15 22.79 25.76 -16.01
N GLY A 16 24.08 25.70 -16.31
CA GLY A 16 24.60 24.92 -17.43
C GLY A 16 24.56 23.42 -17.16
N ALA A 17 24.61 22.61 -18.23
CA ALA A 17 24.64 21.15 -18.13
C ALA A 17 25.73 20.57 -17.19
N PRO A 18 26.94 21.15 -17.06
CA PRO A 18 27.94 20.69 -16.10
C PRO A 18 27.53 20.94 -14.64
N GLU A 19 26.91 22.08 -14.37
CA GLU A 19 26.49 22.49 -13.02
C GLU A 19 25.29 21.67 -12.55
N LEU A 20 24.34 21.42 -13.46
CA LEU A 20 23.22 20.52 -13.21
C LEU A 20 23.69 19.09 -12.89
N ARG A 21 24.67 18.56 -13.64
CA ARG A 21 25.26 17.24 -13.33
C ARG A 21 25.91 17.21 -11.96
N ARG A 22 26.67 18.24 -11.60
CA ARG A 22 27.32 18.34 -10.28
C ARG A 22 26.28 18.36 -9.15
N LEU A 23 25.24 19.18 -9.28
CA LEU A 23 24.16 19.27 -8.30
C LEU A 23 23.38 17.96 -8.18
N LEU A 24 23.14 17.29 -9.31
CA LEU A 24 22.48 15.98 -9.31
C LEU A 24 23.34 14.94 -8.58
N VAL A 25 24.64 14.87 -8.87
CA VAL A 25 25.57 13.97 -8.17
C VAL A 25 25.61 14.27 -6.68
N GLU A 26 25.73 15.55 -6.29
CA GLU A 26 25.70 15.95 -4.88
C GLU A 26 24.38 15.55 -4.20
N HIS A 27 23.24 15.77 -4.85
CA HIS A 27 21.93 15.40 -4.31
C HIS A 27 21.73 13.88 -4.19
N LEU A 28 22.18 13.12 -5.18
CA LEU A 28 22.09 11.65 -5.17
C LEU A 28 23.06 11.03 -4.15
N THR A 29 24.24 11.61 -3.96
CA THR A 29 25.26 11.10 -3.03
C THR A 29 25.07 11.57 -1.59
N LYS A 30 24.38 12.70 -1.37
CA LYS A 30 24.04 13.22 -0.04
C LYS A 30 22.92 12.44 0.65
N ARG A 31 22.15 11.64 -0.10
CA ARG A 31 21.03 10.87 0.44
C ARG A 31 21.53 9.71 1.30
N LYS A 32 21.07 9.70 2.56
CA LYS A 32 21.32 8.63 3.53
C LYS A 32 20.68 7.32 3.05
N LEU A 33 21.28 6.19 3.42
CA LEU A 33 20.82 4.83 3.16
C LEU A 33 19.29 4.70 3.27
N GLY A 34 18.63 4.23 2.21
CA GLY A 34 17.18 4.04 2.14
C GLY A 34 16.73 3.59 0.75
N LEU A 35 15.51 3.05 0.67
CA LEU A 35 14.86 2.75 -0.60
C LEU A 35 14.25 4.05 -1.17
N TYR A 36 14.44 4.28 -2.47
CA TYR A 36 13.88 5.44 -3.19
C TYR A 36 13.12 4.95 -4.41
N TRP A 37 11.94 5.51 -4.62
CA TRP A 37 11.08 5.26 -5.77
C TRP A 37 10.64 6.61 -6.36
N GLU A 38 10.30 6.62 -7.65
CA GLU A 38 10.09 7.87 -8.40
C GLU A 38 8.80 8.61 -8.03
N SER A 39 7.79 7.91 -7.50
CA SER A 39 6.49 8.47 -7.14
C SER A 39 6.38 8.82 -5.65
N ASP A 40 6.02 10.06 -5.32
CA ASP A 40 5.59 10.40 -3.96
C ASP A 40 4.17 9.87 -3.72
N ALA A 41 4.04 8.76 -3.00
CA ALA A 41 2.77 8.05 -2.82
C ALA A 41 1.84 8.74 -1.80
N ILE A 42 2.27 9.81 -1.12
CA ILE A 42 1.52 10.41 0.00
C ILE A 42 0.09 10.81 -0.39
N ALA A 43 -0.10 11.45 -1.55
CA ALA A 43 -1.43 11.87 -2.00
C ALA A 43 -2.33 10.67 -2.35
N ARG A 44 -1.74 9.63 -2.96
CA ARG A 44 -2.44 8.39 -3.30
C ARG A 44 -2.84 7.62 -2.05
N ASP A 45 -1.95 7.47 -1.10
CA ASP A 45 -2.22 6.82 0.18
C ASP A 45 -3.31 7.56 0.94
N THR A 46 -3.29 8.90 0.93
CA THR A 46 -4.33 9.71 1.56
C THR A 46 -5.69 9.46 0.91
N ALA A 47 -5.75 9.41 -0.41
CA ALA A 47 -6.99 9.12 -1.14
C ALA A 47 -7.51 7.71 -0.85
N LEU A 48 -6.65 6.69 -0.89
CA LEU A 48 -7.00 5.31 -0.55
C LEU A 48 -7.53 5.16 0.88
N ASN A 49 -7.05 6.00 1.81
CA ASN A 49 -7.51 5.97 3.20
C ASN A 49 -8.80 6.79 3.44
N ALA A 50 -9.21 7.66 2.51
CA ALA A 50 -10.39 8.50 2.66
C ALA A 50 -11.69 7.68 2.60
N ASP A 51 -11.73 6.66 1.75
CA ASP A 51 -12.89 5.79 1.61
C ASP A 51 -12.87 4.67 2.67
N VAL A 52 -14.06 4.28 3.14
CA VAL A 52 -14.23 3.18 4.10
C VAL A 52 -15.13 2.14 3.49
N VAL A 53 -14.57 0.96 3.23
CA VAL A 53 -15.34 -0.23 2.82
C VAL A 53 -15.70 -1.03 4.06
N LEU A 54 -16.98 -1.37 4.21
CA LEU A 54 -17.48 -2.18 5.33
C LEU A 54 -17.85 -3.58 4.84
N PRO A 55 -17.55 -4.63 5.62
CA PRO A 55 -17.90 -6.00 5.24
C PRO A 55 -19.41 -6.23 5.36
N GLN A 56 -19.95 -7.04 4.45
CA GLN A 56 -21.26 -7.62 4.60
C GLN A 56 -21.13 -9.07 5.08
N HIS A 57 -21.87 -9.44 6.12
CA HIS A 57 -21.95 -10.83 6.53
C HIS A 57 -22.90 -11.60 5.59
N VAL A 58 -22.46 -12.77 5.11
CA VAL A 58 -23.21 -13.66 4.23
C VAL A 58 -23.44 -15.00 4.95
N PRO A 59 -24.54 -15.14 5.73
CA PRO A 59 -24.80 -16.32 6.53
C PRO A 59 -24.89 -17.61 5.70
N GLU A 60 -25.34 -17.50 4.46
CA GLU A 60 -25.61 -18.62 3.56
C GLU A 60 -24.33 -19.38 3.17
N LEU A 61 -23.18 -18.70 3.20
CA LEU A 61 -21.86 -19.28 2.92
C LEU A 61 -21.14 -19.76 4.20
N SER A 62 -21.74 -19.56 5.37
CA SER A 62 -21.12 -19.92 6.64
C SER A 62 -21.23 -21.42 6.89
N HIS A 63 -20.10 -22.06 7.16
CA HIS A 63 -20.06 -23.47 7.58
C HIS A 63 -19.90 -23.60 9.09
N ARG A 64 -20.62 -24.56 9.67
CA ARG A 64 -20.50 -24.97 11.07
C ARG A 64 -20.23 -26.47 11.13
N ALA A 65 -19.16 -26.83 11.82
CA ALA A 65 -18.85 -28.23 12.07
C ALA A 65 -19.92 -28.87 12.96
N THR A 66 -20.18 -30.16 12.76
CA THR A 66 -21.28 -30.90 13.40
C THR A 66 -21.12 -31.07 14.91
N ASP A 67 -19.91 -30.89 15.43
CA ASP A 67 -19.57 -30.98 16.85
C ASP A 67 -19.67 -29.62 17.58
N MET A 68 -19.97 -28.53 16.86
CA MET A 68 -20.12 -27.21 17.46
C MET A 68 -21.52 -26.99 18.03
N ALA A 69 -21.59 -26.51 19.27
CA ALA A 69 -22.83 -26.11 19.89
C ALA A 69 -23.57 -25.03 19.07
N GLU A 70 -24.89 -25.10 19.08
CA GLU A 70 -25.76 -24.11 18.48
C GLU A 70 -25.49 -22.73 19.11
N GLY A 71 -25.30 -21.70 18.28
CA GLY A 71 -24.97 -20.34 18.74
C GLY A 71 -23.50 -20.09 19.08
N ALA A 72 -22.60 -21.08 19.04
CA ALA A 72 -21.17 -20.85 19.27
C ALA A 72 -20.56 -19.91 18.19
N PRO A 73 -19.61 -19.03 18.52
CA PRO A 73 -18.97 -18.16 17.52
C PRO A 73 -18.11 -18.96 16.54
N HIS A 74 -18.02 -18.47 15.29
CA HIS A 74 -17.10 -19.05 14.31
C HIS A 74 -15.65 -18.76 14.69
N ARG A 75 -14.78 -19.76 14.58
CA ARG A 75 -13.35 -19.65 14.93
C ARG A 75 -12.48 -19.13 13.78
N ASN A 76 -12.93 -19.34 12.54
CA ASN A 76 -12.22 -18.99 11.33
C ASN A 76 -13.08 -17.99 10.53
N ILE A 77 -12.43 -17.09 9.81
CA ILE A 77 -13.06 -16.05 9.00
C ILE A 77 -12.49 -16.14 7.58
N ILE A 78 -13.35 -16.08 6.58
CA ILE A 78 -12.98 -15.88 5.18
C ILE A 78 -13.51 -14.50 4.77
N ILE A 79 -12.67 -13.70 4.14
CA ILE A 79 -13.02 -12.36 3.65
C ILE A 79 -12.79 -12.38 2.15
N GLU A 80 -13.83 -12.06 1.38
CA GLU A 80 -13.75 -11.87 -0.06
C GLU A 80 -13.73 -10.36 -0.37
N GLY A 81 -12.73 -9.91 -1.11
CA GLY A 81 -12.55 -8.50 -1.46
C GLY A 81 -11.09 -8.11 -1.65
N ASP A 82 -10.84 -6.80 -1.73
CA ASP A 82 -9.49 -6.26 -1.77
C ASP A 82 -8.77 -6.50 -0.43
N ASN A 83 -7.50 -6.88 -0.49
CA ASN A 83 -6.72 -7.23 0.69
C ASN A 83 -6.42 -6.01 1.58
N PHE A 84 -6.31 -4.82 1.00
CA PHE A 84 -6.04 -3.59 1.72
C PHE A 84 -7.21 -3.23 2.65
N ASP A 85 -8.43 -3.26 2.12
CA ASP A 85 -9.65 -2.99 2.88
C ASP A 85 -9.87 -4.07 3.96
N ALA A 86 -9.66 -5.34 3.62
CA ALA A 86 -9.76 -6.45 4.58
C ALA A 86 -8.80 -6.28 5.76
N LEU A 87 -7.53 -5.94 5.50
CA LEU A 87 -6.52 -5.74 6.54
C LEU A 87 -6.82 -4.48 7.38
N ARG A 88 -7.30 -3.41 6.75
CA ARG A 88 -7.70 -2.17 7.45
C ARG A 88 -8.84 -2.43 8.42
N LEU A 89 -9.84 -3.23 8.02
CA LEU A 89 -10.91 -3.68 8.89
C LEU A 89 -10.38 -4.51 10.07
N LEU A 90 -9.56 -5.52 9.77
CA LEU A 90 -9.00 -6.44 10.78
C LEU A 90 -8.11 -5.71 11.79
N LYS A 91 -7.54 -4.55 11.46
CA LYS A 91 -6.77 -3.72 12.40
C LYS A 91 -7.54 -3.43 13.69
N SER A 92 -8.85 -3.16 13.60
CA SER A 92 -9.67 -2.82 14.77
C SER A 92 -9.81 -3.99 15.76
N THR A 93 -9.86 -5.23 15.27
CA THR A 93 -10.19 -6.43 16.04
C THR A 93 -9.00 -7.38 16.24
N HIS A 94 -7.97 -7.30 15.43
CA HIS A 94 -6.86 -8.25 15.38
C HIS A 94 -5.46 -7.62 15.47
N ALA A 95 -5.35 -6.30 15.65
CA ALA A 95 -4.05 -5.65 15.86
C ALA A 95 -3.28 -6.28 17.04
N GLY A 96 -2.03 -6.66 16.79
CA GLY A 96 -1.16 -7.32 17.78
C GLY A 96 -1.56 -8.76 18.13
N ARG A 97 -2.55 -9.35 17.46
CA ARG A 97 -3.08 -10.70 17.77
C ARG A 97 -2.73 -11.76 16.72
N ILE A 98 -2.13 -11.37 15.59
CA ILE A 98 -1.75 -12.30 14.53
C ILE A 98 -0.36 -12.87 14.81
N ARG A 99 -0.26 -14.21 14.90
CA ARG A 99 0.99 -14.91 15.17
C ARG A 99 1.84 -15.12 13.91
N VAL A 100 1.20 -15.49 12.80
CA VAL A 100 1.86 -15.82 11.54
C VAL A 100 1.05 -15.24 10.40
N ILE A 101 1.73 -14.65 9.43
CA ILE A 101 1.17 -14.22 8.16
C ILE A 101 1.89 -14.99 7.07
N TYR A 102 1.13 -15.62 6.18
CA TYR A 102 1.64 -16.27 4.98
C TYR A 102 0.98 -15.61 3.77
N ILE A 103 1.79 -15.17 2.82
CA ILE A 103 1.33 -14.56 1.56
C ILE A 103 2.16 -15.10 0.40
N ASP A 104 1.52 -15.26 -0.74
CA ASP A 104 2.15 -15.59 -2.02
C ASP A 104 1.80 -14.51 -3.05
N PRO A 105 2.42 -13.31 -2.96
CA PRO A 105 2.09 -12.19 -3.84
C PRO A 105 2.66 -12.41 -5.25
N PRO A 106 2.13 -11.72 -6.27
CA PRO A 106 2.70 -11.76 -7.62
C PRO A 106 4.16 -11.24 -7.63
N TYR A 107 5.07 -12.00 -8.27
CA TYR A 107 6.51 -11.76 -8.21
C TYR A 107 7.06 -10.76 -9.24
N ASN A 108 6.22 -10.18 -10.10
CA ASN A 108 6.65 -9.24 -11.15
C ASN A 108 7.79 -9.75 -12.05
N THR A 109 7.74 -11.02 -12.46
CA THR A 109 8.80 -11.66 -13.29
C THR A 109 8.85 -11.19 -14.74
N GLY A 110 7.98 -10.26 -15.14
CA GLY A 110 7.92 -9.71 -16.50
C GLY A 110 7.10 -10.55 -17.50
N ASN A 111 6.47 -11.64 -17.06
CA ASN A 111 5.41 -12.28 -17.86
C ASN A 111 4.21 -11.32 -17.98
N LYS A 112 3.73 -11.12 -19.21
CA LYS A 112 2.79 -10.04 -19.61
C LYS A 112 1.36 -10.20 -19.08
N ASP A 113 1.07 -11.28 -18.36
CA ASP A 113 -0.29 -11.63 -17.99
C ASP A 113 -0.80 -10.87 -16.74
N TRP A 114 0.09 -10.15 -16.04
CA TRP A 114 -0.29 -9.39 -14.84
C TRP A 114 0.30 -7.97 -14.84
N VAL A 115 -0.58 -6.98 -14.76
CA VAL A 115 -0.27 -5.56 -14.61
C VAL A 115 -1.10 -5.05 -13.44
N TYR A 116 -0.51 -4.23 -12.57
CA TYR A 116 -1.26 -3.53 -11.53
C TYR A 116 -2.39 -2.71 -12.17
N ASN A 117 -3.64 -2.97 -11.74
CA ASN A 117 -4.79 -2.15 -12.11
C ASN A 117 -4.94 -1.02 -11.09
N ASP A 118 -3.94 -0.14 -11.04
CA ASP A 118 -3.84 0.95 -10.07
C ASP A 118 -4.28 2.31 -10.65
N ARG A 119 -4.93 2.30 -11.81
CA ARG A 119 -5.50 3.48 -12.51
C ARG A 119 -6.65 4.13 -11.76
#